data_AF-A0A957E2S9-F1
#
_entry.id   AF-A0A957E2S9-F1
#
_cell.length_a   1.000
_cell.length_b   1.000
_cell.length_c   1.000
_cell.angle_alpha   90.00
_cell.angle_beta   90.00
_cell.angle_gamma   90.00
#
_symmetry.space_group_name_H-M   'P 1'
#
loop_
_entity.id
_entity.type
_entity.pdbx_description
1 polymer ?
#
loop_
_entity_poly.entity_id
_entity_poly.type
_entity_poly.pdbx_seq_one_letter_code
_entity_poly.pdbx_strand_id
1 'polypeptide(L)'
;MISTVKQKTRARIPTPHGEFQLCYYSNNGDNKEHLALVVGDVAGQEDVLVRVHSECFTGDVLGSLRCDCGSQLEYALQLVAQEGCGIIIYLRQEGRGIGLLDKLRAYNLQDDGFDTVDANLMLGHEADERDYTAAALILQDLGVSSIRLLTNNPAKIIGLQELGLSVAERVPLQADVNNENATYLRTKVERMQHLLSLEDKSTDGNGHIDLAAHKRSQPRQYPDLNKTIWNGRAFVTLSYAQSLDGSITAKRGSHTDLSSEASYFMTHRLRAVHDAILVGIGTVVADNPSLTVRLVEGNDPQPIILDSQLRFPLQARLLKNKRKPWIVTTLDADHGKQQSLENAGARVWRLPATGSGQVDIHELPIFLARMGIERVMVEGGAAVITSFLSAGLVDRLVLTVVPLWLGGLNAVQRPLPNWNNLQLDDLHYQQLGRDIVVSGNFK
;
A
#
# COMPACT_ATOMS: atom_id res chain seq x y z
N MET A 1 -18.66 -23.63 12.75
CA MET A 1 -20.00 -23.85 12.18
C MET A 1 -19.85 -23.97 10.68
N ILE A 2 -20.57 -24.87 10.02
CA ILE A 2 -20.57 -24.97 8.55
C ILE A 2 -21.39 -23.80 7.98
N SER A 3 -20.83 -23.06 7.02
CA SER A 3 -21.53 -21.96 6.35
C SER A 3 -22.68 -22.51 5.48
N THR A 4 -23.85 -21.87 5.55
CA THR A 4 -25.06 -22.25 4.79
C THR A 4 -25.76 -20.99 4.27
N VAL A 5 -26.47 -21.14 3.15
CA VAL A 5 -27.38 -20.14 2.58
C VAL A 5 -28.80 -20.68 2.54
N LYS A 6 -29.79 -19.81 2.56
CA LYS A 6 -31.20 -20.17 2.40
C LYS A 6 -31.93 -19.13 1.58
N GLN A 7 -32.54 -19.56 0.47
CA GLN A 7 -33.46 -18.72 -0.28
C GLN A 7 -34.70 -18.42 0.56
N LYS A 8 -35.04 -17.14 0.75
CA LYS A 8 -36.23 -16.73 1.53
C LYS A 8 -37.42 -16.43 0.65
N THR A 9 -37.19 -15.84 -0.52
CA THR A 9 -38.24 -15.48 -1.48
C THR A 9 -37.65 -15.29 -2.87
N ARG A 10 -38.51 -15.25 -3.88
CA ARG A 10 -38.16 -14.82 -5.24
C ARG A 10 -39.28 -14.00 -5.86
N ALA A 11 -38.93 -13.07 -6.74
CA ALA A 11 -39.89 -12.22 -7.44
C ALA A 11 -39.48 -11.96 -8.89
N ARG A 12 -40.47 -11.76 -9.76
CA ARG A 12 -40.25 -11.34 -11.15
C ARG A 12 -39.79 -9.88 -11.20
N ILE A 13 -38.67 -9.64 -11.87
CA ILE A 13 -38.07 -8.32 -12.11
C ILE A 13 -37.97 -8.09 -13.62
N PRO A 14 -38.90 -7.33 -14.22
CA PRO A 14 -38.76 -6.89 -15.60
C PRO A 14 -37.69 -5.80 -15.70
N THR A 15 -36.78 -5.93 -16.66
CA THR A 15 -35.74 -4.95 -16.96
C THR A 15 -35.74 -4.62 -18.46
N PRO A 16 -35.07 -3.54 -18.90
CA PRO A 16 -34.89 -3.27 -20.33
C PRO A 16 -34.17 -4.40 -21.09
N HIS A 17 -33.38 -5.24 -20.40
CA HIS A 17 -32.61 -6.33 -20.99
C HIS A 17 -33.40 -7.64 -21.11
N GLY A 18 -34.41 -7.82 -20.26
CA GLY A 18 -35.19 -9.05 -20.18
C GLY A 18 -35.88 -9.23 -18.83
N GLU A 19 -36.56 -10.36 -18.68
CA GLU A 19 -37.22 -10.74 -17.44
C GLU A 19 -36.33 -11.64 -16.59
N PHE A 20 -36.12 -11.24 -15.33
CA PHE A 20 -35.33 -11.99 -14.36
C PHE A 20 -36.20 -12.47 -13.21
N GLN A 21 -35.84 -13.60 -12.61
CA GLN A 21 -36.25 -13.97 -11.26
C GLN A 21 -35.19 -13.51 -10.27
N LEU A 22 -35.54 -12.58 -9.39
CA LEU A 22 -34.66 -12.14 -8.31
C LEU A 22 -34.93 -12.99 -7.07
N CYS A 23 -33.95 -13.81 -6.70
CA CYS A 23 -33.95 -14.63 -5.51
C CYS A 23 -33.22 -13.90 -4.38
N TYR A 24 -33.84 -13.83 -3.20
CA TYR A 24 -33.23 -13.29 -1.99
C TYR A 24 -32.69 -14.42 -1.12
N TYR A 25 -31.45 -14.29 -0.67
CA TYR A 25 -30.73 -15.25 0.14
C TYR A 25 -30.25 -14.64 1.47
N SER A 26 -30.53 -15.36 2.57
CA SER A 26 -29.87 -15.14 3.86
C SER A 26 -28.79 -16.18 4.09
N ASN A 27 -27.79 -15.88 4.92
CA ASN A 27 -26.74 -16.83 5.30
C ASN A 27 -26.47 -16.80 6.82
N ASN A 28 -25.64 -17.73 7.31
CA ASN A 28 -25.23 -17.81 8.72
C ASN A 28 -23.75 -17.45 8.96
N GLY A 29 -23.01 -17.04 7.92
CA GLY A 29 -21.61 -16.63 7.99
C GLY A 29 -21.45 -15.12 8.25
N ASP A 30 -22.37 -14.31 7.76
CA ASP A 30 -22.46 -12.87 8.00
C ASP A 30 -23.91 -12.40 8.13
N ASN A 31 -24.10 -11.10 8.37
CA ASN A 31 -25.42 -10.47 8.48
C ASN A 31 -25.90 -9.84 7.15
N LYS A 32 -25.34 -10.26 6.02
CA LYS A 32 -25.60 -9.66 4.71
C LYS A 32 -26.62 -10.47 3.91
N GLU A 33 -27.38 -9.74 3.10
CA GLU A 33 -28.49 -10.28 2.31
C GLU A 33 -28.09 -10.37 0.83
N HIS A 34 -27.80 -11.56 0.33
CA HIS A 34 -27.33 -11.72 -1.05
C HIS A 34 -28.48 -11.94 -2.01
N LEU A 35 -28.26 -11.60 -3.27
CA LEU A 35 -29.26 -11.72 -4.31
C LEU A 35 -28.73 -12.55 -5.48
N ALA A 36 -29.63 -13.24 -6.17
CA ALA A 36 -29.34 -13.87 -7.45
C ALA A 36 -30.43 -13.49 -8.46
N LEU A 37 -30.03 -12.93 -9.59
CA LEU A 37 -30.89 -12.73 -10.75
C LEU A 37 -30.73 -13.94 -11.67
N VAL A 38 -31.82 -14.64 -11.94
CA VAL A 38 -31.84 -15.87 -12.72
C VAL A 38 -32.71 -15.68 -13.96
N VAL A 39 -32.21 -16.11 -15.12
CA VAL A 39 -32.96 -16.21 -16.38
C VAL A 39 -33.00 -17.69 -16.76
N GLY A 40 -34.16 -18.17 -17.19
CA GLY A 40 -34.36 -19.57 -17.60
C GLY A 40 -34.40 -20.58 -16.45
N ASP A 41 -34.36 -21.86 -16.80
CA ASP A 41 -34.24 -22.98 -15.86
C ASP A 41 -32.80 -23.47 -15.80
N VAL A 42 -32.11 -23.11 -14.72
CA VAL A 42 -30.68 -23.35 -14.52
C VAL A 42 -30.41 -24.65 -13.76
N ALA A 43 -31.43 -25.26 -13.17
CA ALA A 43 -31.25 -26.44 -12.31
C ALA A 43 -30.88 -27.66 -13.15
N GLY A 44 -29.80 -28.36 -12.76
CA GLY A 44 -29.26 -29.52 -13.46
C GLY A 44 -28.56 -29.20 -14.78
N GLN A 45 -28.42 -27.92 -15.14
CA GLN A 45 -27.73 -27.50 -16.35
C GLN A 45 -26.21 -27.46 -16.13
N GLU A 46 -25.48 -27.67 -17.23
CA GLU A 46 -24.03 -27.50 -17.34
C GLU A 46 -23.71 -26.23 -18.13
N ASP A 47 -22.53 -25.69 -17.90
CA ASP A 47 -21.94 -24.55 -18.61
C ASP A 47 -22.80 -23.28 -18.58
N VAL A 48 -23.55 -23.12 -17.49
CA VAL A 48 -24.43 -21.96 -17.26
C VAL A 48 -23.59 -20.68 -17.21
N LEU A 49 -23.99 -19.65 -17.94
CA LEU A 49 -23.32 -18.35 -17.89
C LEU A 49 -23.58 -17.71 -16.52
N VAL A 50 -22.50 -17.45 -15.78
CA VAL A 50 -22.59 -16.89 -14.43
C VAL A 50 -21.72 -15.64 -14.28
N ARG A 51 -22.29 -14.59 -13.70
CA ARG A 51 -21.56 -13.42 -13.20
C ARG A 51 -21.66 -13.37 -11.68
N VAL A 52 -20.53 -13.45 -10.98
CA VAL A 52 -20.47 -13.11 -9.55
C VAL A 52 -20.08 -11.64 -9.41
N HIS A 53 -21.05 -10.77 -9.20
CA HIS A 53 -20.89 -9.33 -9.05
C HIS A 53 -20.73 -8.94 -7.58
N SER A 54 -19.73 -8.13 -7.29
CA SER A 54 -19.58 -7.50 -5.97
C SER A 54 -20.27 -6.14 -6.03
N GLU A 55 -21.18 -5.89 -5.11
CA GLU A 55 -21.92 -4.63 -4.99
C GLU A 55 -21.00 -3.41 -5.17
N CYS A 56 -21.47 -2.45 -5.96
CA CYS A 56 -20.85 -1.16 -6.11
C CYS A 56 -21.95 -0.10 -6.21
N PHE A 57 -22.51 0.35 -5.09
CA PHE A 57 -23.58 1.35 -5.03
C PHE A 57 -23.31 2.57 -5.94
N THR A 58 -22.09 3.12 -5.87
CA THR A 58 -21.72 4.27 -6.70
C THR A 58 -21.70 3.97 -8.20
N GLY A 59 -21.30 2.78 -8.62
CA GLY A 59 -21.27 2.38 -10.04
C GLY A 59 -22.63 1.88 -10.53
N ASP A 60 -23.23 0.96 -9.77
CA ASP A 60 -24.44 0.22 -10.13
C ASP A 60 -25.70 1.09 -10.05
N VAL A 61 -25.82 1.95 -9.02
CA VAL A 61 -27.03 2.75 -8.77
C VAL A 61 -26.87 4.18 -9.25
N LEU A 62 -25.71 4.79 -9.05
CA LEU A 62 -25.47 6.20 -9.41
C LEU A 62 -24.80 6.39 -10.77
N GLY A 63 -24.34 5.32 -11.42
CA GLY A 63 -23.67 5.41 -12.73
C GLY A 63 -22.29 6.08 -12.68
N SER A 64 -21.58 5.99 -11.55
CA SER A 64 -20.25 6.59 -11.42
C SER A 64 -19.25 6.03 -12.43
N LEU A 65 -18.56 6.93 -13.14
CA LEU A 65 -17.53 6.59 -14.11
C LEU A 65 -16.16 6.29 -13.49
N ARG A 66 -15.98 6.41 -12.17
CA ARG A 66 -14.69 6.15 -11.47
C ARG A 66 -14.26 4.69 -11.50
N CYS A 67 -15.20 3.77 -11.78
CA CYS A 67 -14.93 2.35 -11.94
C CYS A 67 -15.72 1.80 -13.12
N ASP A 68 -15.45 0.55 -13.49
CA ASP A 68 -16.14 -0.20 -14.53
C ASP A 68 -17.26 -1.11 -13.99
N CYS A 69 -17.59 -1.04 -12.69
CA CYS A 69 -18.56 -1.97 -12.08
C CYS A 69 -19.96 -1.83 -12.70
N GLY A 70 -20.43 -0.60 -12.90
CA GLY A 70 -21.77 -0.33 -13.44
C GLY A 70 -21.92 -0.85 -14.86
N SER A 71 -20.98 -0.54 -15.76
CA SER A 71 -21.01 -1.04 -17.15
C SER A 71 -20.82 -2.56 -17.22
N GLN A 72 -20.02 -3.16 -16.34
CA GLN A 72 -19.92 -4.61 -16.25
C GLN A 72 -21.21 -5.28 -15.78
N LEU A 73 -21.95 -4.69 -14.85
CA LEU A 73 -23.25 -5.21 -14.41
C LEU A 73 -24.28 -5.12 -15.55
N GLU A 74 -24.34 -3.98 -16.22
CA GLU A 74 -25.22 -3.74 -17.37
C GLU A 74 -24.95 -4.74 -18.50
N TYR A 75 -23.67 -4.93 -18.87
CA TYR A 75 -23.28 -5.92 -19.86
C TYR A 75 -23.62 -7.34 -19.44
N ALA A 76 -23.43 -7.68 -18.16
CA ALA A 76 -23.81 -9.00 -17.65
C ALA A 76 -25.33 -9.23 -17.71
N LEU A 77 -26.14 -8.23 -17.37
CA LEU A 77 -27.61 -8.29 -17.50
C LEU A 77 -28.00 -8.54 -18.95
N GLN A 78 -27.43 -7.76 -19.88
CA GLN A 78 -27.69 -7.93 -21.31
C GLN A 78 -27.31 -9.32 -21.81
N LEU A 79 -26.09 -9.78 -21.51
CA LEU A 79 -25.58 -11.06 -22.02
C LEU A 79 -26.35 -12.26 -21.44
N VAL A 80 -26.63 -12.26 -20.14
CA VAL A 80 -27.42 -13.33 -19.49
C VAL A 80 -28.85 -13.37 -20.02
N ALA A 81 -29.48 -12.21 -20.23
CA ALA A 81 -30.82 -12.17 -20.82
C ALA A 81 -30.82 -12.66 -22.27
N GLN A 82 -29.79 -12.32 -23.06
CA GLN A 82 -29.63 -12.79 -24.44
C GLN A 82 -29.43 -14.31 -24.54
N GLU A 83 -28.67 -14.91 -23.63
CA GLU A 83 -28.51 -16.37 -23.59
C GLU A 83 -29.80 -17.10 -23.19
N GLY A 84 -30.70 -16.44 -22.45
CA GLY A 84 -31.97 -17.03 -22.00
C GLY A 84 -31.84 -18.07 -20.88
N CYS A 85 -30.61 -18.43 -20.49
CA CYS A 85 -30.31 -19.28 -19.34
C CYS A 85 -29.02 -18.80 -18.66
N GLY A 86 -29.11 -18.25 -17.45
CA GLY A 86 -27.94 -17.72 -16.77
C GLY A 86 -28.23 -17.06 -15.42
N ILE A 87 -27.16 -16.73 -14.69
CA ILE A 87 -27.23 -16.26 -13.31
C ILE A 87 -26.31 -15.05 -13.10
N ILE A 88 -26.82 -14.02 -12.43
CA ILE A 88 -26.00 -12.95 -11.86
C ILE A 88 -26.17 -12.99 -10.35
N ILE A 89 -25.11 -13.34 -9.64
CA ILE A 89 -25.06 -13.25 -8.19
C ILE A 89 -24.61 -11.85 -7.82
N TYR A 90 -25.42 -11.16 -7.03
CA TYR A 90 -25.12 -9.85 -6.48
C TYR A 90 -24.75 -10.00 -5.00
N LEU A 91 -23.45 -10.07 -4.73
CA LEU A 91 -22.93 -10.13 -3.36
C LEU A 91 -22.91 -8.72 -2.77
N ARG A 92 -23.40 -8.56 -1.54
CA ARG A 92 -23.39 -7.30 -0.78
C ARG A 92 -21.99 -6.98 -0.24
N GLN A 93 -21.02 -6.89 -1.14
CA GLN A 93 -19.60 -6.73 -0.85
C GLN A 93 -19.09 -5.43 -1.44
N GLU A 94 -19.69 -4.33 -0.98
CA GLU A 94 -19.27 -2.99 -1.34
C GLU A 94 -17.79 -2.75 -1.00
N GLY A 95 -17.10 -2.01 -1.87
CA GLY A 95 -15.73 -1.57 -1.64
C GLY A 95 -14.70 -2.69 -1.61
N ARG A 96 -14.99 -3.85 -2.22
CA ARG A 96 -14.18 -5.08 -2.08
C ARG A 96 -14.21 -5.68 -0.67
N GLY A 97 -15.33 -5.51 0.04
CA GLY A 97 -15.54 -6.10 1.37
C GLY A 97 -15.56 -5.07 2.50
N ILE A 98 -14.94 -3.90 2.30
CA ILE A 98 -14.75 -2.85 3.33
C ILE A 98 -16.01 -2.01 3.59
N GLY A 99 -17.02 -2.09 2.71
CA GLY A 99 -18.27 -1.34 2.85
C GLY A 99 -18.23 0.08 2.25
N LEU A 100 -19.41 0.71 2.18
CA LEU A 100 -19.58 1.98 1.46
C LEU A 100 -18.84 3.16 2.13
N LEU A 101 -18.89 3.25 3.45
CA LEU A 101 -18.24 4.35 4.19
C LEU A 101 -16.74 4.38 3.91
N ASP A 102 -16.08 3.25 4.06
CA ASP A 102 -14.63 3.16 3.88
C ASP A 102 -14.25 3.22 2.39
N LYS A 103 -15.11 2.76 1.48
CA LYS A 103 -14.95 3.04 0.05
C LYS A 103 -14.96 4.54 -0.26
N LEU A 104 -15.87 5.32 0.33
CA LEU A 104 -15.91 6.76 0.11
C LEU A 104 -14.70 7.46 0.73
N ARG A 105 -14.21 6.97 1.88
CA ARG A 105 -12.91 7.43 2.43
C ARG A 105 -11.77 7.08 1.48
N ALA A 106 -11.78 5.90 0.88
CA ALA A 106 -10.79 5.48 -0.10
C ALA A 106 -10.87 6.33 -1.37
N TYR A 107 -12.07 6.79 -1.76
CA TYR A 107 -12.24 7.74 -2.86
C TYR A 107 -11.67 9.12 -2.53
N ASN A 108 -11.85 9.63 -1.32
CA ASN A 108 -11.22 10.88 -0.93
C ASN A 108 -9.70 10.76 -0.97
N LEU A 109 -9.15 9.64 -0.50
CA LEU A 109 -7.73 9.33 -0.66
C LEU A 109 -7.35 9.23 -2.15
N GLN A 110 -8.19 8.64 -3.00
CA GLN A 110 -7.92 8.60 -4.43
C GLN A 110 -7.93 9.99 -5.08
N ASP A 111 -8.81 10.87 -4.66
CA ASP A 111 -8.85 12.27 -5.09
C ASP A 111 -7.62 13.05 -4.60
N ASP A 112 -7.06 12.64 -3.46
CA ASP A 112 -5.77 13.11 -2.94
C ASP A 112 -4.56 12.44 -3.64
N GLY A 113 -4.82 11.55 -4.60
CA GLY A 113 -3.84 10.95 -5.49
C GLY A 113 -3.40 9.52 -5.15
N PHE A 114 -3.98 8.87 -4.14
CA PHE A 114 -3.69 7.47 -3.79
C PHE A 114 -4.39 6.50 -4.77
N ASP A 115 -3.77 5.41 -5.23
CA ASP A 115 -4.53 4.43 -6.02
C ASP A 115 -5.52 3.61 -5.15
N THR A 116 -6.38 2.80 -5.78
CA THR A 116 -7.39 2.02 -5.05
C THR A 116 -6.80 1.02 -4.04
N VAL A 117 -5.63 0.46 -4.32
CA VAL A 117 -4.96 -0.50 -3.41
C VAL A 117 -4.38 0.27 -2.23
N ASP A 118 -3.70 1.38 -2.48
CA ASP A 118 -3.04 2.15 -1.43
C ASP A 118 -4.04 2.88 -0.52
N ALA A 119 -5.12 3.41 -1.09
CA ALA A 119 -6.21 4.00 -0.33
C ALA A 119 -6.86 3.00 0.66
N ASN A 120 -7.02 1.73 0.25
CA ASN A 120 -7.53 0.68 1.13
C ASN A 120 -6.53 0.32 2.23
N LEU A 121 -5.24 0.17 1.90
CA LEU A 121 -4.18 -0.13 2.87
C LEU A 121 -4.02 0.98 3.92
N MET A 122 -4.19 2.24 3.53
CA MET A 122 -4.14 3.39 4.44
C MET A 122 -5.29 3.39 5.46
N LEU A 123 -6.45 2.87 5.06
CA LEU A 123 -7.61 2.72 5.94
C LEU A 123 -7.52 1.47 6.83
N GLY A 124 -6.48 0.65 6.67
CA GLY A 124 -6.24 -0.55 7.45
C GLY A 124 -6.92 -1.80 6.91
N HIS A 125 -7.34 -1.79 5.64
CA HIS A 125 -7.98 -2.90 4.94
C HIS A 125 -6.99 -3.61 4.00
N GLU A 126 -7.23 -4.89 3.71
CA GLU A 126 -6.47 -5.59 2.67
C GLU A 126 -6.82 -5.05 1.26
N ALA A 127 -5.98 -5.35 0.27
CA ALA A 127 -6.22 -4.95 -1.12
C ALA A 127 -7.53 -5.54 -1.69
N ASP A 128 -7.95 -6.70 -1.14
CA ASP A 128 -9.18 -7.41 -1.52
C ASP A 128 -9.64 -8.32 -0.36
N GLU A 129 -10.75 -7.99 0.30
CA GLU A 129 -11.31 -8.75 1.44
C GLU A 129 -12.53 -9.57 1.06
N ARG A 130 -12.72 -9.85 -0.24
CA ARG A 130 -13.91 -10.53 -0.72
C ARG A 130 -13.88 -12.02 -0.40
N ASP A 131 -15.00 -12.49 0.15
CA ASP A 131 -15.27 -13.91 0.38
C ASP A 131 -16.32 -14.42 -0.63
N TYR A 132 -16.00 -15.45 -1.40
CA TYR A 132 -16.90 -16.00 -2.41
C TYR A 132 -17.73 -17.20 -1.92
N THR A 133 -17.63 -17.56 -0.63
CA THR A 133 -18.34 -18.71 -0.03
C THR A 133 -19.85 -18.63 -0.26
N ALA A 134 -20.46 -17.46 -0.06
CA ALA A 134 -21.89 -17.29 -0.29
C ALA A 134 -22.30 -17.49 -1.75
N ALA A 135 -21.47 -17.04 -2.72
CA ALA A 135 -21.75 -17.27 -4.13
C ALA A 135 -21.72 -18.75 -4.48
N ALA A 136 -20.74 -19.49 -3.96
CA ALA A 136 -20.65 -20.93 -4.20
C ALA A 136 -21.86 -21.69 -3.65
N LEU A 137 -22.26 -21.36 -2.42
CA LEU A 137 -23.43 -21.98 -1.79
C LEU A 137 -24.74 -21.61 -2.51
N ILE A 138 -24.87 -20.38 -3.04
CA ILE A 138 -26.04 -19.97 -3.82
C ILE A 138 -26.12 -20.76 -5.14
N LEU A 139 -25.00 -20.92 -5.86
CA LEU A 139 -24.97 -21.71 -7.10
C LEU A 139 -25.31 -23.18 -6.85
N GLN A 140 -24.85 -23.72 -5.72
CA GLN A 140 -25.21 -25.07 -5.29
C GLN A 140 -26.70 -25.20 -4.97
N ASP A 141 -27.29 -24.23 -4.26
CA ASP A 141 -28.74 -24.20 -3.98
C ASP A 141 -29.59 -24.07 -5.24
N LEU A 142 -29.10 -23.31 -6.25
CA LEU A 142 -29.72 -23.21 -7.58
C LEU A 142 -29.54 -24.48 -8.43
N GLY A 143 -28.73 -25.44 -7.98
CA GLY A 143 -28.57 -26.75 -8.60
C GLY A 143 -27.74 -26.75 -9.90
N VAL A 144 -26.79 -25.83 -10.05
CA VAL A 144 -25.94 -25.75 -11.26
C VAL A 144 -24.77 -26.71 -11.17
N SER A 145 -24.52 -27.47 -12.24
CA SER A 145 -23.46 -28.49 -12.30
C SER A 145 -22.08 -27.91 -12.67
N SER A 146 -22.03 -27.00 -13.65
CA SER A 146 -20.82 -26.27 -14.05
C SER A 146 -21.17 -24.87 -14.56
N ILE A 147 -20.19 -23.95 -14.51
CA ILE A 147 -20.37 -22.56 -14.88
C ILE A 147 -19.35 -22.10 -15.92
N ARG A 148 -19.81 -21.22 -16.83
CA ARG A 148 -18.95 -20.33 -17.61
C ARG A 148 -18.93 -18.97 -16.90
N LEU A 149 -17.79 -18.62 -16.32
CA LEU A 149 -17.69 -17.49 -15.40
C LEU A 149 -17.29 -16.20 -16.12
N LEU A 150 -18.18 -15.21 -16.09
CA LEU A 150 -17.97 -13.88 -16.66
C LEU A 150 -17.10 -13.00 -15.72
N THR A 151 -15.79 -13.01 -15.92
CA THR A 151 -14.82 -12.30 -15.05
C THR A 151 -13.48 -12.00 -15.71
N ASN A 152 -12.88 -10.86 -15.31
CA ASN A 152 -11.48 -10.52 -15.59
C ASN A 152 -10.57 -10.68 -14.38
N ASN A 153 -11.10 -11.10 -13.23
CA ASN A 153 -10.33 -11.31 -12.01
C ASN A 153 -9.94 -12.80 -11.86
N PRO A 154 -8.66 -13.19 -12.03
CA PRO A 154 -8.22 -14.57 -11.85
C PRO A 154 -8.43 -15.10 -10.44
N ALA A 155 -8.24 -14.27 -9.41
CA ALA A 155 -8.42 -14.69 -8.02
C ALA A 155 -9.86 -15.15 -7.73
N LYS A 156 -10.85 -14.59 -8.45
CA LYS A 156 -12.25 -15.03 -8.36
C LYS A 156 -12.45 -16.43 -8.97
N ILE A 157 -11.74 -16.76 -10.05
CA ILE A 157 -11.79 -18.08 -10.67
C ILE A 157 -11.25 -19.11 -9.68
N ILE A 158 -10.06 -18.86 -9.16
CA ILE A 158 -9.37 -19.73 -8.20
C ILE A 158 -10.23 -19.92 -6.94
N GLY A 159 -10.71 -18.82 -6.34
CA GLY A 159 -11.50 -18.90 -5.11
C GLY A 159 -12.81 -19.68 -5.27
N LEU A 160 -13.49 -19.60 -6.41
CA LEU A 160 -14.70 -20.40 -6.66
C LEU A 160 -14.36 -21.89 -6.89
N GLN A 161 -13.25 -22.19 -7.56
CA GLN A 161 -12.77 -23.56 -7.75
C GLN A 161 -12.35 -24.22 -6.43
N GLU A 162 -11.67 -23.49 -5.55
CA GLU A 162 -11.30 -23.97 -4.20
C GLU A 162 -12.52 -24.25 -3.32
N LEU A 163 -13.63 -23.55 -3.56
CA LEU A 163 -14.93 -23.80 -2.92
C LEU A 163 -15.71 -24.97 -3.54
N GLY A 164 -15.13 -25.68 -4.52
CA GLY A 164 -15.68 -26.89 -5.11
C GLY A 164 -16.60 -26.67 -6.32
N LEU A 165 -16.66 -25.46 -6.89
CA LEU A 165 -17.41 -25.22 -8.12
C LEU A 165 -16.63 -25.64 -9.37
N SER A 166 -17.33 -26.28 -10.30
CA SER A 166 -16.80 -26.57 -11.63
C SER A 166 -16.87 -25.34 -12.53
N VAL A 167 -15.74 -24.66 -12.74
CA VAL A 167 -15.62 -23.54 -13.68
C VAL A 167 -15.09 -24.09 -15.02
N ALA A 168 -15.98 -24.26 -15.99
CA ALA A 168 -15.67 -24.84 -17.30
C ALA A 168 -14.91 -23.86 -18.21
N GLU A 169 -15.29 -22.58 -18.17
CA GLU A 169 -14.72 -21.54 -19.02
C GLU A 169 -14.68 -20.20 -18.28
N ARG A 170 -13.68 -19.38 -18.60
CA ARG A 170 -13.68 -17.94 -18.29
C ARG A 170 -14.20 -17.17 -19.50
N VAL A 171 -15.33 -16.48 -19.34
CA VAL A 171 -15.82 -15.51 -20.33
C VAL A 171 -15.25 -14.12 -19.99
N PRO A 172 -14.49 -13.48 -20.89
CA PRO A 172 -13.91 -12.16 -20.62
C PRO A 172 -14.97 -11.07 -20.60
N LEU A 173 -14.74 -10.04 -19.79
CA LEU A 173 -15.54 -8.81 -19.81
C LEU A 173 -14.81 -7.73 -20.60
N GLN A 174 -15.52 -7.05 -21.49
CA GLN A 174 -14.99 -5.82 -22.07
C GLN A 174 -14.98 -4.73 -21.01
N ALA A 175 -13.88 -3.98 -20.90
CA ALA A 175 -13.81 -2.82 -20.03
C ALA A 175 -13.97 -1.55 -20.86
N ASP A 176 -14.90 -0.70 -20.44
CA ASP A 176 -15.06 0.63 -21.00
C ASP A 176 -14.07 1.59 -20.35
N VAL A 177 -12.97 1.84 -21.05
CA VAL A 177 -11.96 2.81 -20.61
C VAL A 177 -12.44 4.22 -20.90
N ASN A 178 -12.41 5.08 -19.89
CA ASN A 178 -12.64 6.51 -20.00
C ASN A 178 -11.62 7.26 -19.11
N ASN A 179 -11.62 8.60 -19.18
CA ASN A 179 -10.64 9.41 -18.46
C ASN A 179 -10.72 9.25 -16.93
N GLU A 180 -11.90 8.96 -16.37
CA GLU A 180 -12.13 8.83 -14.93
C GLU A 180 -11.68 7.46 -14.38
N ASN A 181 -11.73 6.39 -15.19
CA ASN A 181 -11.38 5.04 -14.75
C ASN A 181 -10.08 4.49 -15.35
N ALA A 182 -9.41 5.20 -16.26
CA ALA A 182 -8.19 4.70 -16.91
C ALA A 182 -7.11 4.29 -15.89
N THR A 183 -6.86 5.13 -14.88
CA THR A 183 -5.91 4.83 -13.79
C THR A 183 -6.36 3.63 -12.98
N TYR A 184 -7.64 3.59 -12.59
CA TYR A 184 -8.24 2.48 -11.85
C TYR A 184 -8.12 1.13 -12.59
N LEU A 185 -8.38 1.11 -13.89
CA LEU A 185 -8.28 -0.07 -14.74
C LEU A 185 -6.82 -0.50 -14.94
N ARG A 186 -5.89 0.45 -15.07
CA ARG A 186 -4.45 0.18 -15.11
C ARG A 186 -3.97 -0.47 -13.80
N THR A 187 -4.35 0.07 -12.65
CA THR A 187 -4.07 -0.53 -11.33
C THR A 187 -4.60 -1.96 -11.23
N LYS A 188 -5.81 -2.22 -11.75
CA LYS A 188 -6.37 -3.59 -11.80
C LYS A 188 -5.47 -4.55 -12.58
N VAL A 189 -4.91 -4.14 -13.72
CA VAL A 189 -4.01 -4.97 -14.52
C VAL A 189 -2.67 -5.16 -13.82
N GLU A 190 -2.01 -4.05 -13.47
CA GLU A 190 -0.61 -4.04 -13.05
C GLU A 190 -0.41 -4.57 -11.62
N ARG A 191 -1.32 -4.22 -10.70
CA ARG A 191 -1.19 -4.54 -9.27
C ARG A 191 -2.11 -5.66 -8.82
N MET A 192 -3.24 -5.85 -9.49
CA MET A 192 -4.24 -6.85 -9.11
C MET A 192 -4.37 -7.99 -10.13
N GLN A 193 -3.43 -8.06 -11.10
CA GLN A 193 -3.31 -9.13 -12.08
C GLN A 193 -4.60 -9.42 -12.87
N HIS A 194 -5.44 -8.40 -13.10
CA HIS A 194 -6.65 -8.58 -13.89
C HIS A 194 -6.33 -8.80 -15.37
N LEU A 195 -7.04 -9.72 -15.99
CA LEU A 195 -6.91 -10.10 -17.40
C LEU A 195 -7.71 -9.15 -18.29
N LEU A 196 -7.30 -7.88 -18.35
CA LEU A 196 -7.88 -6.83 -19.19
C LEU A 196 -6.94 -6.49 -20.35
N SER A 197 -7.51 -6.27 -21.53
CA SER A 197 -6.80 -5.66 -22.66
C SER A 197 -7.23 -4.20 -22.76
N LEU A 198 -6.34 -3.26 -22.45
CA LEU A 198 -6.60 -1.84 -22.60
C LEU A 198 -6.19 -1.46 -24.04
N GLU A 199 -7.14 -1.31 -24.96
CA GLU A 199 -6.86 -0.77 -26.29
C GLU A 199 -6.71 0.76 -26.21
N ASP A 200 -5.54 1.29 -26.56
CA ASP A 200 -5.27 2.72 -26.64
C ASP A 200 -6.07 3.34 -27.79
N LYS A 201 -7.22 3.94 -27.50
CA LYS A 201 -7.83 4.91 -28.41
C LYS A 201 -7.15 6.27 -28.24
N SER A 202 -5.92 6.39 -28.75
CA SER A 202 -5.26 7.68 -28.92
C SER A 202 -5.98 8.47 -30.02
N THR A 203 -6.58 9.62 -29.69
CA THR A 203 -7.03 10.58 -30.70
C THR A 203 -5.84 11.25 -31.37
N ASP A 204 -5.83 11.18 -32.69
CA ASP A 204 -4.80 11.64 -33.61
C ASP A 204 -4.39 13.11 -33.44
N GLY A 205 -3.08 13.36 -33.57
CA GLY A 205 -2.54 14.71 -33.62
C GLY A 205 -1.01 14.82 -33.59
N ASN A 206 -0.33 14.20 -34.57
CA ASN A 206 1.09 14.40 -34.95
C ASN A 206 2.19 14.23 -33.88
N GLY A 207 2.83 13.07 -33.92
CA GLY A 207 4.17 12.86 -33.38
C GLY A 207 4.52 11.38 -33.34
N HIS A 208 5.16 10.86 -34.39
CA HIS A 208 5.64 9.48 -34.42
C HIS A 208 6.47 9.13 -33.17
N ILE A 209 6.10 8.05 -32.48
CA ILE A 209 7.03 7.29 -31.65
C ILE A 209 7.03 5.85 -32.16
N ASP A 210 8.19 5.46 -32.68
CA ASP A 210 8.53 4.13 -33.13
C ASP A 210 8.59 3.16 -31.92
N LEU A 211 7.62 2.26 -31.84
CA LEU A 211 7.42 1.29 -30.75
C LEU A 211 8.45 0.13 -30.75
N ALA A 212 9.37 0.06 -31.71
CA ALA A 212 10.49 -0.88 -31.66
C ALA A 212 11.65 -0.42 -30.76
N ALA A 213 11.70 0.87 -30.38
CA ALA A 213 12.76 1.42 -29.54
C ALA A 213 12.50 1.27 -28.02
N HIS A 214 11.25 1.07 -27.59
CA HIS A 214 10.87 1.06 -26.16
C HIS A 214 11.12 -0.27 -25.43
N LYS A 215 11.50 -1.34 -26.13
CA LYS A 215 12.06 -2.56 -25.49
C LYS A 215 13.50 -2.38 -25.01
N ARG A 216 14.16 -1.24 -25.30
CA ARG A 216 15.54 -0.93 -24.87
C ARG A 216 15.68 0.24 -23.89
N SER A 217 14.58 0.77 -23.39
CA SER A 217 14.57 1.82 -22.37
C SER A 217 13.67 1.45 -21.19
N GLN A 218 13.94 0.31 -20.54
CA GLN A 218 13.84 0.31 -19.09
C GLN A 218 14.87 1.34 -18.62
N PRO A 219 14.52 2.37 -17.82
CA PRO A 219 15.55 3.05 -17.09
C PRO A 219 16.15 2.02 -16.13
N ARG A 220 17.32 1.50 -16.48
CA ARG A 220 18.30 1.17 -15.44
C ARG A 220 18.43 2.40 -14.54
N GLN A 221 18.62 2.15 -13.24
CA GLN A 221 19.13 3.06 -12.21
C GLN A 221 18.09 3.69 -11.27
N TYR A 222 17.52 2.89 -10.37
CA TYR A 222 17.64 3.28 -8.96
C TYR A 222 19.11 3.10 -8.56
N PRO A 223 19.66 3.95 -7.68
CA PRO A 223 21.08 3.89 -7.37
C PRO A 223 21.48 2.47 -6.96
N ASP A 224 22.62 2.00 -7.44
CA ASP A 224 23.17 0.70 -7.06
C ASP A 224 23.50 0.73 -5.56
N LEU A 225 22.60 0.19 -4.74
CA LEU A 225 22.74 0.09 -3.29
C LEU A 225 23.66 -1.07 -2.88
N ASN A 226 24.21 -1.83 -3.85
CA ASN A 226 25.11 -2.95 -3.59
C ASN A 226 26.59 -2.54 -3.53
N LYS A 227 26.94 -1.30 -3.85
CA LYS A 227 28.32 -0.78 -3.66
C LYS A 227 28.55 -0.30 -2.23
N THR A 228 28.55 -1.22 -1.28
CA THR A 228 28.96 -0.93 0.10
C THR A 228 30.45 -1.21 0.26
N ILE A 229 31.25 -0.20 0.58
CA ILE A 229 32.63 -0.40 1.04
C ILE A 229 32.56 -0.60 2.56
N TRP A 230 32.80 -1.83 3.01
CA TRP A 230 32.76 -2.14 4.44
C TRP A 230 34.03 -1.65 5.14
N ASN A 231 33.89 -0.62 5.98
CA ASN A 231 35.00 0.01 6.71
C ASN A 231 34.94 -0.24 8.23
N GLY A 232 34.38 -1.37 8.66
CA GLY A 232 34.26 -1.73 10.09
C GLY A 232 33.15 -0.99 10.87
N ARG A 233 32.28 -0.25 10.17
CA ARG A 233 31.06 0.35 10.71
C ARG A 233 29.89 0.15 9.74
N ALA A 234 28.65 0.26 10.25
CA ALA A 234 27.46 0.23 9.41
C ALA A 234 27.47 1.40 8.41
N PHE A 235 27.04 1.12 7.18
CA PHE A 235 26.81 2.11 6.14
C PHE A 235 25.53 2.88 6.43
N VAL A 236 25.60 4.20 6.43
CA VAL A 236 24.54 5.11 6.86
C VAL A 236 23.96 5.84 5.66
N THR A 237 22.71 5.52 5.34
CA THR A 237 21.91 6.28 4.37
C THR A 237 21.00 7.25 5.13
N LEU A 238 21.24 8.55 4.99
CA LEU A 238 20.32 9.57 5.49
C LEU A 238 19.21 9.79 4.47
N SER A 239 17.96 9.63 4.90
CA SER A 239 16.79 9.82 4.04
C SER A 239 15.73 10.69 4.71
N TYR A 240 15.32 11.77 4.05
CA TYR A 240 14.24 12.62 4.53
C TYR A 240 13.57 13.41 3.41
N ALA A 241 12.34 13.85 3.66
CA ALA A 241 11.59 14.75 2.79
C ALA A 241 11.59 16.17 3.38
N GLN A 242 11.68 17.17 2.51
CA GLN A 242 11.56 18.59 2.85
C GLN A 242 10.73 19.35 1.81
N SER A 243 10.16 20.47 2.22
CA SER A 243 9.59 21.48 1.34
C SER A 243 10.69 22.28 0.61
N LEU A 244 10.31 23.15 -0.33
CA LEU A 244 11.23 24.00 -1.10
C LEU A 244 12.08 24.92 -0.20
N ASP A 245 11.53 25.36 0.93
CA ASP A 245 12.23 26.18 1.93
C ASP A 245 13.09 25.37 2.92
N GLY A 246 13.18 24.05 2.76
CA GLY A 246 14.00 23.18 3.62
C GLY A 246 13.30 22.69 4.90
N SER A 247 12.00 22.97 5.04
CA SER A 247 11.21 22.55 6.20
C SER A 247 10.79 21.08 6.10
N ILE A 248 10.87 20.34 7.20
CA ILE A 248 10.42 18.95 7.31
C ILE A 248 9.07 18.81 8.02
N THR A 249 8.60 19.87 8.67
CA THR A 249 7.27 19.93 9.30
C THR A 249 6.84 21.38 9.45
N ALA A 250 5.54 21.66 9.33
CA ALA A 250 4.99 23.01 9.50
C ALA A 250 5.10 23.50 10.95
N LYS A 251 5.02 22.58 11.93
CA LYS A 251 5.06 22.91 13.35
C LYS A 251 5.84 21.87 14.15
N ARG A 252 6.64 22.33 15.11
CA ARG A 252 7.45 21.45 15.94
C ARG A 252 6.55 20.49 16.75
N GLY A 253 6.84 19.20 16.67
CA GLY A 253 6.10 18.16 17.38
C GLY A 253 4.78 17.74 16.73
N SER A 254 4.47 18.24 15.52
CA SER A 254 3.37 17.73 14.71
C SER A 254 3.87 17.01 13.46
N HIS A 255 3.10 16.02 13.04
CA HIS A 255 3.25 15.40 11.73
C HIS A 255 2.88 16.40 10.62
N THR A 256 3.62 16.38 9.51
CA THR A 256 3.22 17.06 8.27
C THR A 256 3.52 16.10 7.14
N ASP A 257 2.49 15.69 6.41
CA ASP A 257 2.66 14.78 5.30
C ASP A 257 3.21 15.54 4.09
N LEU A 258 4.49 15.31 3.80
CA LEU A 258 5.23 15.99 2.75
C LEU A 258 5.37 15.13 1.50
N SER A 259 5.49 13.80 1.64
CA SER A 259 5.89 12.94 0.53
C SER A 259 4.74 12.70 -0.45
N SER A 260 5.00 12.75 -1.76
CA SER A 260 4.08 12.17 -2.74
C SER A 260 4.12 10.64 -2.70
N GLU A 261 3.12 10.00 -3.31
CA GLU A 261 3.01 8.54 -3.46
C GLU A 261 4.32 7.90 -3.96
N ALA A 262 4.90 8.42 -5.04
CA ALA A 262 6.12 7.89 -5.64
C ALA A 262 7.33 7.98 -4.69
N SER A 263 7.44 9.06 -3.90
CA SER A 263 8.47 9.22 -2.87
C SER A 263 8.24 8.30 -1.67
N TYR A 264 6.99 7.97 -1.37
CA TYR A 264 6.61 7.05 -0.30
C TYR A 264 6.93 5.60 -0.66
N PHE A 265 6.65 5.17 -1.90
CA PHE A 265 7.11 3.89 -2.46
C PHE A 265 8.63 3.76 -2.45
N MET A 266 9.34 4.81 -2.84
CA MET A 266 10.80 4.85 -2.77
C MET A 266 11.30 4.65 -1.34
N THR A 267 10.71 5.35 -0.37
CA THR A 267 11.05 5.19 1.05
C THR A 267 10.86 3.74 1.51
N HIS A 268 9.78 3.08 1.09
CA HIS A 268 9.55 1.67 1.39
C HIS A 268 10.56 0.72 0.71
N ARG A 269 11.03 1.02 -0.51
CA ARG A 269 12.16 0.31 -1.13
C ARG A 269 13.46 0.51 -0.36
N LEU A 270 13.73 1.74 0.08
CA LEU A 270 14.89 2.01 0.92
C LEU A 270 14.81 1.22 2.23
N ARG A 271 13.65 1.13 2.87
CA ARG A 271 13.49 0.28 4.07
C ARG A 271 13.77 -1.20 3.78
N ALA A 272 13.29 -1.72 2.65
CA ALA A 272 13.44 -3.13 2.26
C ALA A 272 14.89 -3.58 2.03
N VAL A 273 15.75 -2.65 1.62
CA VAL A 273 17.16 -2.92 1.28
C VAL A 273 18.14 -2.54 2.40
N HIS A 274 17.65 -1.99 3.52
CA HIS A 274 18.47 -1.73 4.71
C HIS A 274 18.18 -2.76 5.79
N ASP A 275 19.19 -3.12 6.57
CA ASP A 275 19.04 -4.12 7.63
C ASP A 275 18.40 -3.49 8.88
N ALA A 276 18.55 -2.17 9.03
CA ALA A 276 17.94 -1.39 10.10
C ALA A 276 17.45 -0.01 9.65
N ILE A 277 16.49 0.51 10.41
CA ILE A 277 15.95 1.87 10.27
C ILE A 277 16.08 2.59 11.61
N LEU A 278 16.60 3.81 11.58
CA LEU A 278 16.87 4.62 12.75
C LEU A 278 16.05 5.91 12.72
N VAL A 279 15.39 6.20 13.84
CA VAL A 279 14.72 7.49 14.07
C VAL A 279 15.05 8.03 15.48
N GLY A 280 14.82 9.31 15.69
CA GLY A 280 14.84 9.89 17.04
C GLY A 280 13.53 9.63 17.79
N ILE A 281 13.59 9.60 19.12
CA ILE A 281 12.40 9.51 19.97
C ILE A 281 11.35 10.60 19.69
N GLY A 282 11.78 11.79 19.26
CA GLY A 282 10.87 12.86 18.87
C GLY A 282 9.90 12.44 17.76
N THR A 283 10.38 11.69 16.78
CA THR A 283 9.58 11.13 15.68
C THR A 283 8.58 10.11 16.22
N VAL A 284 8.99 9.24 17.15
CA VAL A 284 8.09 8.24 17.74
C VAL A 284 6.96 8.89 18.55
N VAL A 285 7.28 9.93 19.31
CA VAL A 285 6.29 10.66 20.12
C VAL A 285 5.31 11.45 19.24
N ALA A 286 5.79 12.07 18.16
CA ALA A 286 4.96 12.88 17.27
C ALA A 286 4.08 12.01 16.34
N ASP A 287 4.65 10.95 15.76
CA ASP A 287 4.04 10.26 14.62
C ASP A 287 3.59 8.82 14.94
N ASN A 288 4.05 8.25 16.06
CA ASN A 288 3.83 6.84 16.43
C ASN A 288 3.96 5.87 15.23
N PRO A 289 5.10 5.89 14.51
CA PRO A 289 5.25 5.20 13.23
C PRO A 289 5.41 3.69 13.40
N SER A 290 5.12 2.92 12.35
CA SER A 290 5.40 1.47 12.33
C SER A 290 6.81 1.12 11.88
N LEU A 291 7.46 1.98 11.06
CA LEU A 291 8.82 1.75 10.53
C LEU A 291 9.03 0.40 9.79
N THR A 292 7.97 -0.14 9.19
CA THR A 292 7.96 -1.40 8.45
C THR A 292 8.00 -1.19 6.93
N VAL A 293 8.24 -2.26 6.19
CA VAL A 293 8.08 -2.35 4.73
C VAL A 293 6.65 -2.83 4.44
N ARG A 294 5.89 -2.08 3.64
CA ARG A 294 4.47 -2.34 3.39
C ARG A 294 4.06 -2.23 1.91
N LEU A 295 4.78 -1.41 1.15
CA LEU A 295 4.42 -1.08 -0.23
C LEU A 295 5.25 -1.84 -1.28
N VAL A 296 6.26 -2.58 -0.85
CA VAL A 296 7.13 -3.38 -1.72
C VAL A 296 7.50 -4.68 -1.04
N GLU A 297 7.96 -5.66 -1.81
CA GLU A 297 8.54 -6.88 -1.25
C GLU A 297 9.87 -6.58 -0.55
N GLY A 298 10.08 -7.21 0.60
CA GLY A 298 11.30 -7.06 1.38
C GLY A 298 11.10 -7.41 2.84
N ASN A 299 12.21 -7.56 3.56
CA ASN A 299 12.16 -7.76 5.00
C ASN A 299 11.97 -6.43 5.71
N ASP A 300 11.22 -6.44 6.81
CA ASP A 300 11.20 -5.30 7.73
C ASP A 300 12.62 -5.04 8.27
N PRO A 301 13.12 -3.79 8.20
CA PRO A 301 14.36 -3.43 8.86
C PRO A 301 14.21 -3.49 10.38
N GLN A 302 15.30 -3.71 11.10
CA GLN A 302 15.32 -3.59 12.56
C GLN A 302 15.06 -2.14 12.98
N PRO A 303 13.96 -1.82 13.70
CA PRO A 303 13.73 -0.47 14.20
C PRO A 303 14.69 -0.12 15.33
N ILE A 304 15.38 1.01 15.20
CA ILE A 304 16.31 1.59 16.17
C ILE A 304 15.84 2.99 16.55
N ILE A 305 15.74 3.26 17.84
CA ILE A 305 15.23 4.52 18.37
C ILE A 305 16.30 5.15 19.25
N LEU A 306 16.75 6.34 18.89
CA LEU A 306 17.63 7.14 19.74
C LEU A 306 16.81 7.86 20.81
N ASP A 307 17.00 7.43 22.07
CA ASP A 307 16.28 7.95 23.23
C ASP A 307 17.17 8.01 24.48
N SER A 308 17.95 9.09 24.60
CA SER A 308 18.86 9.33 25.72
C SER A 308 18.20 9.30 27.10
N GLN A 309 16.87 9.45 27.20
CA GLN A 309 16.15 9.58 28.48
C GLN A 309 15.04 8.53 28.69
N LEU A 310 14.94 7.54 27.81
CA LEU A 310 13.90 6.49 27.87
C LEU A 310 12.47 7.08 27.98
N ARG A 311 12.15 8.02 27.09
CA ARG A 311 10.81 8.63 26.93
C ARG A 311 9.89 7.81 26.02
N PHE A 312 10.38 6.71 25.46
CA PHE A 312 9.62 5.82 24.58
C PHE A 312 8.25 5.41 25.18
N PRO A 313 7.13 5.67 24.49
CA PRO A 313 5.80 5.32 25.00
C PRO A 313 5.56 3.82 25.02
N LEU A 314 5.09 3.26 26.14
CA LEU A 314 4.76 1.82 26.28
C LEU A 314 3.59 1.37 25.39
N GLN A 315 2.82 2.31 24.84
CA GLN A 315 1.73 2.10 23.91
C GLN A 315 2.13 2.28 22.43
N ALA A 316 3.42 2.50 22.13
CA ALA A 316 3.88 2.75 20.77
C ALA A 316 3.60 1.56 19.84
N ARG A 317 3.19 1.84 18.60
CA ARG A 317 2.88 0.81 17.58
C ARG A 317 4.06 -0.13 17.32
N LEU A 318 5.28 0.39 17.41
CA LEU A 318 6.53 -0.37 17.26
C LEU A 318 6.62 -1.60 18.15
N LEU A 319 6.02 -1.59 19.35
CA LEU A 319 6.03 -2.76 20.23
C LEU A 319 5.17 -3.92 19.70
N LYS A 320 4.24 -3.64 18.79
CA LYS A 320 3.39 -4.66 18.14
C LYS A 320 4.06 -5.30 16.92
N ASN A 321 5.15 -4.72 16.42
CA ASN A 321 5.85 -5.25 15.26
C ASN A 321 6.43 -6.65 15.50
N LYS A 322 6.65 -7.39 14.40
CA LYS A 322 7.38 -8.66 14.39
C LYS A 322 8.82 -8.47 14.89
N ARG A 323 9.53 -7.46 14.35
CA ARG A 323 10.82 -7.01 14.90
C ARG A 323 10.59 -5.99 16.00
N LYS A 324 11.01 -6.32 17.22
CA LYS A 324 10.87 -5.44 18.38
C LYS A 324 11.88 -4.29 18.33
N PRO A 325 11.52 -3.08 18.81
CA PRO A 325 12.39 -1.92 18.74
C PRO A 325 13.63 -2.05 19.62
N TRP A 326 14.76 -1.60 19.08
CA TRP A 326 15.99 -1.37 19.83
C TRP A 326 16.02 0.08 20.28
N ILE A 327 15.97 0.31 21.58
CA ILE A 327 16.03 1.64 22.17
C ILE A 327 17.46 1.88 22.62
N VAL A 328 18.14 2.81 21.94
CA VAL A 328 19.51 3.19 22.29
C VAL A 328 19.46 4.40 23.21
N THR A 329 20.07 4.25 24.39
CA THR A 329 20.06 5.22 25.47
C THR A 329 21.46 5.42 26.06
N THR A 330 21.61 6.30 27.05
CA THR A 330 22.90 6.58 27.69
C THR A 330 23.23 5.56 28.80
N LEU A 331 24.51 5.41 29.13
CA LEU A 331 24.97 4.56 30.25
C LEU A 331 24.28 4.89 31.58
N ASP A 332 23.95 6.16 31.83
CA ASP A 332 23.33 6.63 33.08
C ASP A 332 21.78 6.62 33.03
N ALA A 333 21.17 6.01 32.01
CA ALA A 333 19.72 6.00 31.88
C ALA A 333 19.03 5.23 33.03
N ASP A 334 17.80 5.65 33.35
CA ASP A 334 17.01 5.08 34.44
C ASP A 334 16.77 3.56 34.27
N HIS A 335 17.22 2.77 35.25
CA HIS A 335 17.09 1.31 35.22
C HIS A 335 15.65 0.82 35.32
N GLY A 336 14.78 1.51 36.06
CA GLY A 336 13.37 1.12 36.20
C GLY A 336 12.59 1.35 34.90
N LYS A 337 12.88 2.45 34.18
CA LYS A 337 12.33 2.70 32.85
C LYS A 337 12.82 1.67 31.84
N GLN A 338 14.11 1.31 31.88
CA GLN A 338 14.65 0.25 31.04
C GLN A 338 13.90 -1.06 31.26
N GLN A 339 13.79 -1.52 32.51
CA GLN A 339 13.09 -2.76 32.83
C GLN A 339 11.65 -2.72 32.32
N SER A 340 10.97 -1.58 32.46
CA SER A 340 9.59 -1.40 31.98
C SER A 340 9.49 -1.56 30.46
N LEU A 341 10.44 -1.02 29.71
CA LEU A 341 10.50 -1.12 28.25
C LEU A 341 10.82 -2.54 27.79
N GLU A 342 11.75 -3.21 28.48
CA GLU A 342 12.11 -4.60 28.18
C GLU A 342 10.96 -5.57 28.49
N ASN A 343 10.24 -5.35 29.59
CA ASN A 343 9.02 -6.09 29.91
C ASN A 343 7.92 -5.89 28.86
N ALA A 344 7.85 -4.71 28.25
CA ALA A 344 6.94 -4.43 27.13
C ALA A 344 7.42 -5.02 25.78
N GLY A 345 8.60 -5.64 25.76
CA GLY A 345 9.15 -6.35 24.62
C GLY A 345 10.17 -5.57 23.78
N ALA A 346 10.54 -4.34 24.16
CA ALA A 346 11.66 -3.65 23.53
C ALA A 346 13.00 -4.25 23.97
N ARG A 347 14.09 -3.92 23.26
CA ARG A 347 15.45 -4.19 23.73
C ARG A 347 16.17 -2.88 23.97
N VAL A 348 16.73 -2.67 25.15
CA VAL A 348 17.45 -1.43 25.48
C VAL A 348 18.96 -1.66 25.35
N TRP A 349 19.62 -0.73 24.68
CA TRP A 349 21.07 -0.70 24.50
C TRP A 349 21.63 0.59 25.08
N ARG A 350 22.70 0.49 25.86
CA ARG A 350 23.35 1.64 26.48
C ARG A 350 24.65 1.96 25.76
N LEU A 351 24.81 3.21 25.34
CA LEU A 351 26.03 3.75 24.75
C LEU A 351 26.57 4.93 25.58
N PRO A 352 27.84 5.31 25.40
CA PRO A 352 28.41 6.49 26.02
C PRO A 352 27.56 7.74 25.76
N ALA A 353 27.59 8.67 26.71
CA ALA A 353 26.94 9.97 26.57
C ALA A 353 27.98 11.02 26.16
N THR A 354 27.57 11.92 25.29
CA THR A 354 28.24 13.20 25.07
C THR A 354 28.19 14.07 26.33
N GLY A 355 29.01 15.11 26.42
CA GLY A 355 28.99 16.06 27.54
C GLY A 355 27.64 16.79 27.75
N SER A 356 26.72 16.74 26.78
CA SER A 356 25.35 17.26 26.89
C SER A 356 24.33 16.23 27.38
N GLY A 357 24.77 15.03 27.76
CA GLY A 357 23.89 13.95 28.23
C GLY A 357 23.10 13.27 27.10
N GLN A 358 23.49 13.47 25.85
CA GLN A 358 22.90 12.76 24.70
C GLN A 358 23.72 11.52 24.35
N VAL A 359 23.08 10.48 23.82
CA VAL A 359 23.77 9.33 23.23
C VAL A 359 24.86 9.81 22.27
N ASP A 360 26.08 9.32 22.44
CA ASP A 360 27.18 9.56 21.51
C ASP A 360 26.96 8.76 20.22
N ILE A 361 26.65 9.49 19.15
CA ILE A 361 26.36 8.91 17.85
C ILE A 361 27.60 8.41 17.12
N HIS A 362 28.82 8.79 17.52
CA HIS A 362 30.05 8.30 16.88
C HIS A 362 30.26 6.80 17.10
N GLU A 363 29.82 6.28 18.25
CA GLU A 363 29.89 4.86 18.58
C GLU A 363 28.81 4.04 17.87
N LEU A 364 27.74 4.68 17.40
CA LEU A 364 26.54 3.98 16.98
C LEU A 364 26.75 3.13 15.71
N PRO A 365 27.32 3.62 14.59
CA PRO A 365 27.57 2.78 13.42
C PRO A 365 28.48 1.58 13.70
N ILE A 366 29.46 1.74 14.59
CA ILE A 366 30.38 0.66 15.01
C ILE A 366 29.62 -0.39 15.84
N PHE A 367 28.82 0.08 16.80
CA PHE A 367 27.94 -0.77 17.59
C PHE A 367 26.98 -1.56 16.70
N LEU A 368 26.34 -0.91 15.72
CA LEU A 368 25.42 -1.57 14.79
C LEU A 368 26.11 -2.65 13.96
N ALA A 369 27.31 -2.39 13.45
CA ALA A 369 28.10 -3.39 12.73
C ALA A 369 28.41 -4.61 13.60
N ARG A 370 28.79 -4.41 14.88
CA ARG A 370 29.01 -5.52 15.83
C ARG A 370 27.75 -6.35 16.10
N MET A 371 26.59 -5.74 15.96
CA MET A 371 25.29 -6.39 16.10
C MET A 371 24.80 -7.06 14.80
N GLY A 372 25.62 -7.05 13.74
CA GLY A 372 25.29 -7.65 12.44
C GLY A 372 24.43 -6.76 11.53
N ILE A 373 24.33 -5.46 11.82
CA ILE A 373 23.67 -4.49 10.93
C ILE A 373 24.74 -3.89 10.01
N GLU A 374 24.67 -4.21 8.72
CA GLU A 374 25.62 -3.69 7.73
C GLU A 374 25.17 -2.34 7.18
N ARG A 375 23.86 -2.15 6.99
CA ARG A 375 23.26 -0.95 6.42
C ARG A 375 22.14 -0.42 7.31
N VAL A 376 22.23 0.85 7.68
CA VAL A 376 21.21 1.55 8.46
C VAL A 376 20.69 2.75 7.68
N MET A 377 19.37 2.82 7.54
CA MET A 377 18.67 3.99 7.02
C MET A 377 18.32 4.91 8.19
N VAL A 378 18.73 6.16 8.15
CA VAL A 378 18.37 7.19 9.15
C VAL A 378 17.23 8.02 8.58
N GLU A 379 16.06 7.93 9.21
CA GLU A 379 14.85 8.67 8.82
C GLU A 379 14.49 9.76 9.84
N GLY A 380 14.26 10.96 9.32
CA GLY A 380 13.49 12.02 9.99
C GLY A 380 14.05 12.57 11.32
N GLY A 381 13.42 13.65 11.77
CA GLY A 381 13.78 14.36 12.99
C GLY A 381 14.97 15.30 12.80
N ALA A 382 14.72 16.60 12.80
CA ALA A 382 15.72 17.63 12.52
C ALA A 382 16.97 17.53 13.41
N ALA A 383 16.81 17.12 14.68
CA ALA A 383 17.93 16.90 15.60
C ALA A 383 18.83 15.72 15.18
N VAL A 384 18.24 14.61 14.72
CA VAL A 384 19.00 13.43 14.27
C VAL A 384 19.71 13.75 12.95
N ILE A 385 18.99 14.33 11.99
CA ILE A 385 19.56 14.80 10.71
C ILE A 385 20.77 15.70 10.96
N THR A 386 20.59 16.72 11.79
CA THR A 386 21.65 17.68 12.10
C THR A 386 22.84 17.02 12.77
N SER A 387 22.62 16.11 13.73
CA SER A 387 23.70 15.44 14.45
C SER A 387 24.52 14.52 13.55
N PHE A 388 23.88 13.70 12.71
CA PHE A 388 24.56 12.80 11.78
C PHE A 388 25.39 13.57 10.74
N LEU A 389 24.84 14.64 10.17
CA LEU A 389 25.57 15.51 9.24
C LEU A 389 26.73 16.24 9.93
N SER A 390 26.51 16.78 11.13
CA SER A 390 27.56 17.49 11.90
C SER A 390 28.72 16.57 12.25
N ALA A 391 28.43 15.29 12.52
CA ALA A 391 29.41 14.27 12.89
C ALA A 391 30.13 13.64 11.68
N GLY A 392 29.72 13.95 10.45
CA GLY A 392 30.29 13.33 9.24
C GLY A 392 30.02 11.81 9.15
N LEU A 393 28.90 11.35 9.71
CA LEU A 393 28.59 9.92 9.81
C LEU A 393 27.71 9.41 8.66
N VAL A 394 27.26 10.28 7.76
CA VAL A 394 26.39 9.93 6.64
C VAL A 394 27.24 9.53 5.45
N ASP A 395 27.04 8.32 4.93
CA ASP A 395 27.72 7.86 3.71
C ASP A 395 26.93 8.25 2.46
N ARG A 396 25.59 8.19 2.54
CA ARG A 396 24.69 8.46 1.42
C ARG A 396 23.53 9.36 1.81
N LEU A 397 23.19 10.30 0.94
CA LEU A 397 21.96 11.09 1.04
C LEU A 397 20.90 10.59 0.05
N VAL A 398 19.66 10.52 0.51
CA VAL A 398 18.46 10.49 -0.33
C VAL A 398 17.50 11.57 0.16
N LEU A 399 17.44 12.68 -0.55
CA LEU A 399 16.65 13.85 -0.22
C LEU A 399 15.45 13.95 -1.15
N THR A 400 14.24 13.92 -0.60
CA THR A 400 13.03 14.25 -1.34
C THR A 400 12.70 15.73 -1.16
N VAL A 401 12.62 16.49 -2.25
CA VAL A 401 12.20 17.88 -2.28
C VAL A 401 10.79 17.96 -2.85
N VAL A 402 9.87 18.45 -2.05
CA VAL A 402 8.45 18.54 -2.34
C VAL A 402 8.13 19.97 -2.79
N PRO A 403 7.31 20.18 -3.83
CA PRO A 403 7.04 21.51 -4.40
C PRO A 403 6.06 22.34 -3.56
N LEU A 404 6.37 22.52 -2.27
CA LEU A 404 5.56 23.26 -1.29
C LEU A 404 6.44 24.25 -0.50
N TRP A 405 5.82 25.27 0.08
CA TRP A 405 6.43 26.18 1.06
C TRP A 405 5.76 25.97 2.41
N LEU A 406 6.52 25.72 3.47
CA LEU A 406 5.96 25.51 4.81
C LEU A 406 6.30 26.63 5.81
N GLY A 407 7.52 27.16 5.77
CA GLY A 407 8.02 28.12 6.76
C GLY A 407 8.18 27.55 8.17
N GLY A 408 8.35 26.23 8.27
CA GLY A 408 8.33 25.49 9.52
C GLY A 408 9.71 25.13 10.05
N LEU A 409 9.84 23.90 10.56
CA LEU A 409 11.09 23.41 11.13
C LEU A 409 12.02 22.90 10.02
N ASN A 410 13.17 23.55 9.86
CA ASN A 410 14.18 23.11 8.89
C ASN A 410 14.82 21.77 9.26
N ALA A 411 15.17 20.97 8.24
CA ALA A 411 15.87 19.69 8.38
C ALA A 411 17.19 19.83 9.15
N VAL A 412 17.95 20.86 8.81
CA VAL A 412 19.23 21.21 9.45
C VAL A 412 19.02 22.45 10.33
N GLN A 413 19.16 22.29 11.65
CA GLN A 413 18.72 23.32 12.62
C GLN A 413 19.82 24.31 13.03
N ARG A 414 21.09 24.00 12.72
CA ARG A 414 22.25 24.82 13.07
C ARG A 414 23.32 24.71 11.98
N PRO A 415 24.22 25.70 11.87
CA PRO A 415 25.37 25.63 10.98
C PRO A 415 26.18 24.35 11.20
N LEU A 416 26.59 23.72 10.10
CA LEU A 416 27.39 22.50 10.13
C LEU A 416 28.87 22.87 10.19
N PRO A 417 29.63 22.40 11.20
CA PRO A 417 31.00 22.85 11.44
C PRO A 417 31.97 22.50 10.29
N ASN A 418 31.73 21.38 9.60
CA ASN A 418 32.56 20.88 8.51
C ASN A 418 31.80 20.84 7.17
N TRP A 419 30.99 21.86 6.89
CA TRP A 419 30.14 21.91 5.68
C TRP A 419 30.91 21.71 4.36
N ASN A 420 32.19 22.12 4.32
CA ASN A 420 33.08 21.92 3.16
C ASN A 420 33.26 20.44 2.76
N ASN A 421 33.13 19.53 3.72
CA ASN A 421 33.27 18.08 3.50
C ASN A 421 31.93 17.40 3.21
N LEU A 422 30.81 18.15 3.27
CA LEU A 422 29.47 17.64 3.02
C LEU A 422 29.04 17.87 1.56
N GLN A 423 29.98 17.66 0.64
CA GLN A 423 29.69 17.69 -0.79
C GLN A 423 29.31 16.29 -1.26
N LEU A 424 28.23 16.20 -2.04
CA LEU A 424 27.81 14.94 -2.66
C LEU A 424 28.62 14.68 -3.94
N ASP A 425 29.09 13.45 -4.06
CA ASP A 425 29.56 12.81 -5.29
C ASP A 425 28.52 11.82 -5.82
N ASP A 426 28.73 11.33 -7.04
CA ASP A 426 27.82 10.41 -7.73
C ASP A 426 26.36 10.91 -7.68
N LEU A 427 26.19 12.20 -7.98
CA LEU A 427 24.91 12.88 -7.86
C LEU A 427 23.92 12.35 -8.89
N HIS A 428 22.78 11.89 -8.40
CA HIS A 428 21.62 11.49 -9.18
C HIS A 428 20.41 12.31 -8.75
N TYR A 429 19.64 12.79 -9.71
CA TYR A 429 18.33 13.36 -9.45
C TYR A 429 17.29 12.71 -10.35
N GLN A 430 16.08 12.58 -9.83
CA GLN A 430 14.94 12.06 -10.57
C GLN A 430 13.67 12.75 -10.10
N GLN A 431 12.75 12.98 -11.03
CA GLN A 431 11.39 13.36 -10.69
C GLN A 431 10.62 12.09 -10.31
N LEU A 432 10.00 12.09 -9.13
CA LEU A 432 9.10 11.04 -8.66
C LEU A 432 7.74 11.66 -8.38
N GLY A 433 6.79 11.45 -9.29
CA GLY A 433 5.51 12.15 -9.25
C GLY A 433 5.72 13.66 -9.34
N ARG A 434 5.27 14.40 -8.31
CA ARG A 434 5.47 15.85 -8.19
C ARG A 434 6.76 16.24 -7.47
N ASP A 435 7.45 15.28 -6.85
CA ASP A 435 8.63 15.55 -6.04
C ASP A 435 9.91 15.40 -6.87
N ILE A 436 10.98 16.02 -6.41
CA ILE A 436 12.32 15.81 -6.93
C ILE A 436 13.11 15.05 -5.86
N VAL A 437 13.63 13.89 -6.22
CA VAL A 437 14.57 13.16 -5.35
C VAL A 437 15.98 13.43 -5.82
N VAL A 438 16.81 13.89 -4.89
CA VAL A 438 18.26 14.06 -5.05
C VAL A 438 18.96 13.01 -4.21
N SER A 439 19.91 12.28 -4.79
CA SER A 439 20.70 11.29 -4.07
C SER A 439 22.16 11.33 -4.49
N GLY A 440 23.05 10.95 -3.58
CA GLY A 440 24.49 10.94 -3.82
C GLY A 440 25.24 10.43 -2.60
N ASN A 441 26.52 10.17 -2.76
CA ASN A 441 27.40 9.74 -1.67
C ASN A 441 28.18 10.93 -1.13
N PHE A 442 28.48 10.98 0.16
CA PHE A 442 29.43 11.96 0.69
C PHE A 442 30.87 11.46 0.48
N LYS A 443 31.80 12.41 0.30
CA LYS A 443 33.26 12.15 0.15
C LYS A 443 33.95 11.74 1.44
#